data_AF-A0A5N7MJ60-F1
#
_entry.id   AF-A0A5N7MJ60-F1
#
_cell.length_a   1.000
_cell.length_b   1.000
_cell.length_c   1.000
_cell.angle_alpha   90.00
_cell.angle_beta   90.00
_cell.angle_gamma   90.00
#
_symmetry.space_group_name_H-M   'P 1'
#
loop_
_entity.id
_entity.type
_entity.pdbx_description
1 polymer ?
#
loop_
_entity_poly.entity_id
_entity_poly.type
_entity_poly.pdbx_seq_one_letter_code
_entity_poly.pdbx_strand_id
1 'polypeptide(L)'
;MADLGESDAGRLMQLYKVLATKGGTEGKALADMTEEELRRYKTESKRRSRERQRLAAKCGSPEPTTDNVRNALADAALMILAANAPGSAEIKKILSMVFAGRPGVPGKVQADACKGKIKPRMIVVHPPADEAP
;
A
#
# COMPACT_ATOMS: atom_id res chain seq x y z
N MET A 1 -0.06 -36.31 19.99
CA MET A 1 -0.85 -35.57 20.99
C MET A 1 -1.34 -34.30 20.32
N ALA A 2 -2.62 -34.26 19.94
CA ALA A 2 -3.23 -33.09 19.30
C ALA A 2 -3.60 -32.11 20.41
N ASP A 3 -2.94 -30.95 20.43
CA ASP A 3 -3.21 -29.88 21.38
C ASP A 3 -4.59 -29.29 21.09
N LEU A 4 -5.53 -29.63 21.97
CA LEU A 4 -6.94 -29.30 21.85
C LEU A 4 -7.16 -27.84 22.23
N GLY A 5 -7.36 -27.02 21.20
CA GLY A 5 -8.43 -26.05 21.23
C GLY A 5 -8.19 -24.86 22.17
N GLU A 6 -7.40 -23.91 21.70
CA GLU A 6 -7.78 -22.52 21.88
C GLU A 6 -9.10 -22.31 21.13
N SER A 7 -10.20 -22.68 21.79
CA SER A 7 -11.52 -22.71 21.19
C SER A 7 -11.83 -21.36 20.55
N ASP A 8 -12.49 -21.37 19.40
CA ASP A 8 -12.95 -20.13 18.77
C ASP A 8 -13.79 -19.30 19.75
N ALA A 9 -14.46 -19.95 20.71
CA ALA A 9 -15.12 -19.32 21.85
C ALA A 9 -14.15 -18.56 22.79
N GLY A 10 -12.98 -19.10 23.09
CA GLY A 10 -11.93 -18.43 23.85
C GLY A 10 -11.39 -17.20 23.13
N ARG A 11 -11.14 -17.30 21.82
CA ARG A 11 -10.73 -16.17 20.97
C ARG A 11 -11.80 -15.09 20.88
N LEU A 12 -13.06 -15.49 20.76
CA LEU A 12 -14.21 -14.58 20.79
C LEU A 12 -14.31 -13.86 22.13
N MET A 13 -14.17 -14.56 23.25
CA MET A 13 -14.20 -13.96 24.59
C MET A 13 -13.06 -12.97 24.79
N GLN A 14 -11.87 -13.27 24.28
CA GLN A 14 -10.72 -12.37 24.32
C GLN A 14 -10.96 -11.13 23.44
N LEU A 15 -11.55 -11.30 22.26
CA LEU A 15 -11.98 -10.20 21.39
C LEU A 15 -13.01 -9.30 22.11
N TYR A 16 -14.05 -9.87 22.73
CA TYR A 16 -15.05 -9.11 23.47
C TYR A 16 -14.45 -8.34 24.65
N LYS A 17 -13.50 -8.95 25.38
CA LYS A 17 -12.80 -8.28 26.46
C LYS A 17 -11.96 -7.10 25.96
N VAL A 18 -11.29 -7.26 24.82
CA VAL A 18 -10.52 -6.19 24.17
C VAL A 18 -11.41 -5.07 23.61
N LEU A 19 -12.59 -5.41 23.09
CA LEU A 19 -13.56 -4.43 22.61
C LEU A 19 -14.22 -3.66 23.75
N ALA A 20 -14.51 -4.33 24.86
CA ALA A 20 -15.04 -3.71 26.08
C ALA A 20 -14.02 -2.75 26.72
N THR A 21 -12.73 -3.10 26.73
CA THR A 21 -11.68 -2.22 27.27
C THR A 21 -11.30 -1.08 26.33
N LYS A 22 -11.49 -1.24 25.01
CA LYS A 22 -11.17 -0.20 24.01
C LYS A 22 -12.15 0.97 23.96
N GLY A 23 -13.19 1.00 24.80
CA GLY A 23 -14.24 2.01 24.69
C GLY A 23 -14.78 1.98 23.27
N GLY A 24 -15.40 0.85 22.90
CA GLY A 24 -16.13 0.73 21.64
C GLY A 24 -16.96 2.00 21.46
N THR A 25 -16.82 2.63 20.30
CA THR A 25 -17.51 3.87 19.96
C THR A 25 -18.94 3.80 20.47
N GLU A 26 -19.32 4.68 21.41
CA GLU A 26 -20.72 4.89 21.83
C GLU A 26 -21.63 5.39 20.69
N GLY A 27 -21.21 5.28 19.43
CA GLY A 27 -21.92 5.74 18.26
C GLY A 27 -22.34 4.56 17.41
N LYS A 28 -23.67 4.44 17.22
CA LYS A 28 -24.41 3.85 16.09
C LYS A 28 -23.60 2.97 15.12
N ALA A 29 -24.10 1.78 14.81
CA ALA A 29 -23.57 0.97 13.72
C ALA A 29 -23.53 1.80 12.42
N LEU A 30 -22.57 1.53 11.53
CA LEU A 30 -22.46 2.23 10.24
C LEU A 30 -23.77 2.19 9.42
N ALA A 31 -24.60 1.16 9.64
CA ALA A 31 -25.92 1.03 9.04
C ALA A 31 -26.94 2.05 9.57
N ASP A 32 -26.77 2.56 10.79
CA ASP A 32 -27.69 3.48 11.46
C ASP A 32 -27.24 4.95 11.38
N MET A 33 -26.10 5.20 10.71
CA MET A 33 -25.57 6.54 10.50
C MET A 33 -26.28 7.21 9.31
N THR A 34 -26.66 8.48 9.48
CA THR A 34 -27.13 9.31 8.38
C THR A 34 -26.01 9.50 7.34
N GLU A 35 -26.36 9.87 6.10
CA GLU A 35 -25.35 10.06 5.04
C GLU A 35 -24.27 11.10 5.38
N GLU A 36 -24.63 12.13 6.16
CA GLU A 36 -23.70 13.16 6.61
C GLU A 36 -22.73 12.61 7.67
N GLU A 37 -23.24 11.83 8.63
CA GLU A 37 -22.43 11.15 9.64
C GLU A 37 -21.48 10.13 9.00
N LEU A 38 -21.94 9.37 8.00
CA LEU A 38 -21.11 8.46 7.21
C LEU A 38 -20.02 9.19 6.43
N ARG A 39 -20.33 10.33 5.82
CA ARG A 39 -19.35 11.16 5.10
C ARG A 39 -18.27 11.70 6.05
N ARG A 40 -18.66 12.18 7.23
CA ARG A 40 -17.72 12.64 8.26
C ARG A 40 -16.84 11.50 8.77
N TYR A 41 -17.43 10.36 9.08
CA TYR A 41 -16.71 9.15 9.50
C TYR A 41 -15.70 8.68 8.45
N LYS A 42 -16.10 8.61 7.17
CA LYS A 42 -15.21 8.23 6.05
C LYS A 42 -14.07 9.23 5.87
N THR A 43 -14.34 10.53 6.04
CA THR A 43 -13.33 11.60 5.95
C THR A 43 -12.30 11.47 7.06
N GLU A 44 -12.74 11.28 8.30
CA GLU A 44 -11.85 11.08 9.45
C GLU A 44 -11.05 9.78 9.37
N SER A 45 -11.69 8.69 8.93
CA SER A 45 -11.02 7.40 8.73
C SER A 45 -9.92 7.50 7.67
N LYS A 46 -10.19 8.21 6.56
CA LYS A 46 -9.17 8.54 5.55
C LYS A 46 -8.05 9.42 6.12
N ARG A 47 -8.35 10.38 6.99
CA ARG A 47 -7.33 11.21 7.65
C ARG A 47 -6.43 10.36 8.55
N ARG A 48 -7.01 9.52 9.41
CA ARG A 48 -6.30 8.60 10.31
C ARG A 48 -5.49 7.55 9.54
N SER A 49 -5.98 7.09 8.39
CA SER A 49 -5.25 6.18 7.51
C SER A 49 -4.04 6.87 6.88
N ARG A 50 -4.18 8.10 6.40
CA ARG A 50 -3.07 8.92 5.87
C ARG A 50 -2.03 9.25 6.95
N GLU A 51 -2.46 9.55 8.17
CA GLU A 51 -1.56 9.78 9.31
C GLU A 51 -0.78 8.51 9.67
N ARG A 52 -1.43 7.34 9.72
CA ARG A 52 -0.76 6.05 9.93
C ARG A 52 0.21 5.69 8.82
N GLN A 53 -0.17 5.91 7.56
CA GLN A 53 0.72 5.69 6.41
C GLN A 53 1.93 6.63 6.45
N ARG A 54 1.75 7.90 6.85
CA ARG A 54 2.85 8.85 7.03
C ARG A 54 3.81 8.43 8.16
N LEU A 55 3.29 7.86 9.25
CA LEU A 55 4.10 7.38 10.36
C LEU A 55 4.84 6.07 9.99
N ALA A 56 4.16 5.13 9.34
CA ALA A 56 4.77 3.88 8.88
C ALA A 56 5.86 4.11 7.81
N ALA A 57 5.66 5.09 6.91
CA ALA A 57 6.67 5.51 5.95
C ALA A 57 7.92 6.12 6.61
N LYS A 58 7.79 6.74 7.79
CA LYS A 58 8.93 7.24 8.57
C LYS A 58 9.71 6.13 9.27
N CYS A 59 9.07 5.00 9.57
CA CYS A 59 9.68 3.86 10.25
C CYS A 59 10.27 2.80 9.29
N GLY A 60 10.32 3.06 7.99
CA GLY A 60 10.99 2.20 7.01
C GLY A 60 10.25 0.90 6.67
N SER A 61 9.05 0.66 7.21
CA SER A 61 8.23 -0.51 6.87
C SER A 61 6.76 -0.09 6.69
N PRO A 62 6.35 0.27 5.46
CA PRO A 62 4.96 0.59 5.17
C PRO A 62 4.09 -0.65 5.34
N GLU A 63 2.90 -0.52 5.94
CA GLU A 63 1.94 -1.61 6.05
C GLU A 63 1.63 -2.20 4.65
N PRO A 64 1.53 -3.54 4.49
CA PRO A 64 1.29 -4.20 3.20
C PRO A 64 -0.18 -4.08 2.76
N THR A 65 -0.66 -2.84 2.64
CA THR A 65 -1.96 -2.53 2.06
C THR A 65 -1.91 -2.71 0.55
N THR A 66 -3.05 -3.02 -0.07
CA THR A 66 -3.15 -3.23 -1.53
C THR A 66 -2.58 -2.05 -2.33
N ASP A 67 -2.79 -0.82 -1.85
CA ASP A 67 -2.28 0.38 -2.52
C ASP A 67 -0.75 0.50 -2.38
N ASN A 68 -0.19 0.19 -1.21
CA ASN A 68 1.26 0.20 -1.01
C ASN A 68 1.94 -0.87 -1.85
N VAL A 69 1.34 -2.06 -1.95
CA VAL A 69 1.86 -3.15 -2.81
C VAL A 69 1.86 -2.72 -4.28
N ARG A 70 0.76 -2.14 -4.77
CA ARG A 70 0.70 -1.62 -6.16
C ARG A 70 1.75 -0.54 -6.41
N ASN A 71 1.92 0.38 -5.47
CA ASN A 71 2.92 1.45 -5.58
C ASN A 71 4.34 0.86 -5.58
N ALA A 72 4.64 -0.11 -4.72
CA ALA A 72 5.94 -0.79 -4.69
C ALA A 72 6.22 -1.56 -5.99
N LEU A 73 5.22 -2.25 -6.54
CA LEU A 73 5.35 -2.93 -7.84
C LEU A 73 5.55 -1.93 -9.00
N ALA A 74 4.85 -0.80 -8.96
CA ALA A 74 5.03 0.26 -9.96
C ALA A 74 6.45 0.84 -9.90
N ASP A 75 6.97 1.08 -8.70
CA ASP A 75 8.35 1.55 -8.50
C ASP A 75 9.37 0.52 -9.00
N ALA A 76 9.19 -0.76 -8.68
CA ALA A 76 10.05 -1.84 -9.17
C ALA A 76 10.05 -1.91 -10.71
N ALA A 77 8.88 -1.80 -11.34
CA ALA A 77 8.75 -1.76 -12.80
C ALA A 77 9.48 -0.55 -13.41
N LEU A 78 9.40 0.62 -12.78
CA LEU A 78 10.13 1.81 -13.21
C LEU A 78 11.65 1.63 -13.11
N MET A 79 12.14 1.00 -12.04
CA MET A 79 13.57 0.70 -11.87
C MET A 79 14.07 -0.29 -12.94
N ILE A 80 13.30 -1.35 -13.21
CA ILE A 80 13.61 -2.32 -14.28
C ILE A 80 13.67 -1.63 -15.65
N LEU A 81 12.73 -0.73 -15.94
CA LEU A 81 12.73 0.05 -17.18
C LEU A 81 13.90 1.02 -17.27
N ALA A 82 14.23 1.71 -16.18
CA ALA A 82 15.32 2.68 -16.13
C ALA A 82 16.69 2.01 -16.34
N ALA A 83 16.89 0.83 -15.74
CA ALA A 83 18.13 0.04 -15.84
C ALA A 83 18.21 -0.82 -17.11
N ASN A 84 17.16 -0.85 -17.93
CA ASN A 84 17.03 -1.81 -19.05
C ASN A 84 17.28 -3.26 -18.62
N ALA A 85 16.84 -3.61 -17.40
CA ALA A 85 17.05 -4.92 -16.83
C ALA A 85 16.16 -5.99 -17.53
N PRO A 86 16.43 -7.29 -17.32
CA PRO A 86 15.58 -8.37 -17.79
C PRO A 86 14.11 -8.15 -17.38
N GLY A 87 13.19 -8.39 -18.31
CA GLY A 87 11.76 -8.12 -18.12
C GLY A 87 11.30 -6.72 -18.58
N SER A 88 12.21 -5.79 -18.87
CA SER A 88 11.86 -4.46 -19.40
C SER A 88 11.08 -4.52 -20.73
N ALA A 89 11.35 -5.51 -21.59
CA ALA A 89 10.61 -5.73 -22.84
C ALA A 89 9.14 -6.11 -22.60
N GLU A 90 8.88 -6.97 -21.61
CA GLU A 90 7.51 -7.38 -21.27
C GLU A 90 6.72 -6.19 -20.70
N ILE A 91 7.35 -5.37 -19.86
CA ILE A 91 6.75 -4.14 -19.35
C ILE A 91 6.38 -3.19 -20.50
N LYS A 92 7.26 -3.02 -21.50
CA LYS A 92 6.96 -2.20 -22.68
C LYS A 92 5.82 -2.78 -23.51
N LYS A 93 5.75 -4.10 -23.68
CA LYS A 93 4.65 -4.79 -24.37
C LYS A 93 3.32 -4.54 -23.66
N ILE A 94 3.28 -4.66 -22.33
CA ILE A 94 2.10 -4.34 -21.52
C ILE A 94 1.69 -2.88 -21.68
N LEU A 95 2.66 -1.94 -21.64
CA LEU A 95 2.38 -0.53 -21.91
C LEU A 95 1.81 -0.30 -23.31
N SER A 96 2.31 -0.99 -24.33
CA SER A 96 1.76 -0.93 -25.69
C SER A 96 0.32 -1.44 -25.76
N MET A 97 -0.03 -2.49 -25.02
CA MET A 97 -1.40 -3.02 -24.97
C MET A 97 -2.35 -2.04 -24.27
N VAL A 98 -1.95 -1.50 -23.12
CA VAL A 98 -2.75 -0.55 -22.34
C VAL A 98 -2.93 0.78 -23.10
N PHE A 99 -1.89 1.23 -23.83
CA PHE A 99 -1.88 2.48 -24.57
C PHE A 99 -1.87 2.25 -26.10
N ALA A 100 -2.66 1.30 -26.59
CA ALA A 100 -2.67 0.89 -28.00
C ALA A 100 -2.85 2.05 -29.00
N GLY A 101 -3.58 3.11 -28.63
CA GLY A 101 -3.75 4.32 -29.45
C GLY A 101 -2.58 5.31 -29.42
N ARG A 102 -1.49 5.02 -28.69
CA ARG A 102 -0.35 5.92 -28.49
C ARG A 102 0.98 5.16 -28.51
N PRO A 103 1.51 4.81 -29.69
CA PRO A 103 2.69 3.94 -29.82
C PRO A 103 3.98 4.53 -29.24
N GLY A 104 4.05 5.86 -29.03
CA GLY A 104 5.21 6.52 -28.41
C GLY A 104 5.28 6.41 -26.88
N VAL A 105 4.23 5.90 -26.21
CA VAL A 105 4.16 5.87 -24.74
C VAL A 105 5.22 4.97 -24.11
N PRO A 106 5.46 3.71 -24.56
CA PRO A 106 6.48 2.86 -23.94
C PRO A 106 7.88 3.47 -23.98
N GLY A 107 8.28 4.04 -25.13
CA GLY A 107 9.56 4.71 -25.29
C GLY A 107 9.68 5.97 -24.44
N LYS A 108 8.61 6.77 -24.36
CA LYS A 108 8.56 7.96 -23.50
C LYS A 108 8.65 7.60 -22.02
N VAL A 109 7.90 6.60 -21.56
CA VAL A 109 7.92 6.14 -20.16
C VAL A 109 9.31 5.62 -19.79
N GLN A 110 9.96 4.85 -20.66
CA GLN A 110 11.34 4.42 -20.46
C GLN A 110 12.30 5.62 -20.36
N ALA A 111 12.22 6.57 -21.30
CA ALA A 111 13.07 7.76 -21.27
C ALA A 111 12.83 8.62 -20.02
N ASP A 112 11.58 8.77 -19.59
CA ASP A 112 11.23 9.51 -18.38
C ASP A 112 11.66 8.77 -17.10
N ALA A 113 11.67 7.43 -17.10
CA ALA A 113 12.22 6.62 -16.03
C ALA A 113 13.76 6.75 -15.95
N CYS A 114 14.48 6.65 -17.07
CA CYS A 114 15.94 6.85 -17.11
C CYS A 114 16.35 8.26 -16.67
N LYS A 115 15.57 9.28 -17.04
CA LYS A 115 15.81 10.68 -16.65
C LYS A 115 15.40 11.00 -15.22
N GLY A 116 14.83 10.05 -14.47
CA GLY A 116 14.33 10.27 -13.12
C GLY A 116 13.17 11.26 -13.04
N LYS A 117 12.46 11.51 -14.16
CA LYS A 117 11.26 12.35 -14.18
C LYS A 117 10.08 11.65 -13.48
N ILE A 118 10.00 10.33 -13.61
CA ILE A 118 9.08 9.50 -12.85
C ILE A 118 9.83 8.96 -11.65
N LYS A 119 9.67 9.61 -10.49
CA LYS A 119 10.34 9.22 -9.25
C LYS A 119 9.58 8.08 -8.57
N PRO A 120 10.27 7.02 -8.13
CA PRO A 120 9.70 6.03 -7.22
C PRO A 120 9.13 6.72 -5.97
N ARG A 121 7.95 6.27 -5.52
CA ARG A 121 7.24 6.88 -4.38
C ARG A 121 7.49 6.17 -3.05
N MET A 122 7.72 4.86 -3.10
CA MET A 122 7.85 3.94 -1.98
C MET A 122 9.30 3.47 -1.80
N ILE A 123 9.99 3.20 -2.91
CA ILE A 123 11.40 2.84 -2.88
C ILE A 123 12.22 4.13 -2.82
N VAL A 124 12.41 4.64 -1.60
CA VAL A 124 13.59 5.48 -1.34
C VAL A 124 14.75 4.49 -1.32
N VAL A 125 15.72 4.64 -2.22
CA VAL A 125 16.97 3.88 -2.15
C VAL A 125 17.58 4.15 -0.77
N HIS A 126 17.33 3.27 0.19
CA HIS A 126 18.17 3.17 1.36
C HIS A 126 19.48 2.57 0.83
N PRO A 127 20.64 3.23 1.01
CA PRO A 127 21.92 2.60 0.71
C PRO A 127 21.97 1.26 1.45
N PRO A 128 22.52 0.18 0.86
CA PRO A 128 22.59 -1.12 1.51
C PRO A 128 23.19 -0.96 2.91
N ALA A 129 22.61 -1.64 3.91
CA ALA A 129 22.99 -1.53 5.32
C ALA A 129 24.41 -2.04 5.64
N ASP A 130 25.22 -2.35 4.61
CA ASP A 130 26.56 -2.92 4.73
C ASP A 130 27.71 -1.89 4.57
N GLU A 131 27.41 -0.60 4.46
CA GLU A 131 28.42 0.45 4.53
C GLU A 131 28.05 1.51 5.58
N ALA A 132 28.40 1.22 6.83
CA ALA A 132 28.63 2.24 7.86
C ALA A 132 30.05 2.05 8.42
N PRO A 133 30.83 3.14 8.60
CA PRO A 133 32.22 3.10 9.07
C PRO A 133 32.35 2.68 10.54
#